data_AF-A0A2P7RCY1-F1
#
_entry.id   AF-A0A2P7RCY1-F1
#
_cell.length_a   1.000
_cell.length_b   1.000
_cell.length_c   1.000
_cell.angle_alpha   90.00
_cell.angle_beta   90.00
_cell.angle_gamma   90.00
#
_symmetry.space_group_name_H-M   'P 1'
#
loop_
_entity.id
_entity.type
_entity.pdbx_description
1 polymer ?
#
loop_
_entity_poly.entity_id
_entity_poly.type
_entity_poly.pdbx_seq_one_letter_code
_entity_poly.pdbx_strand_id
1 'polypeptide(L)' 'MTLADAPAEVQLAVDLIELLEVNQVDPELALAALAIVTRDFERKLAQFSDGEE' A
#
# COMPACT_ATOMS: atom_id res chain seq x y z
N MET A 1 -6.44 9.64 20.96
CA MET A 1 -5.45 9.57 19.87
C MET A 1 -6.20 9.82 18.58
N THR A 2 -5.92 10.93 17.92
CA THR A 2 -6.50 11.30 16.62
C THR A 2 -5.70 10.65 15.50
N LEU A 3 -6.36 10.31 14.38
CA LEU A 3 -5.74 9.64 13.23
C LEU A 3 -4.51 10.41 12.68
N ALA A 4 -4.45 11.72 12.91
CA ALA A 4 -3.34 12.59 12.53
C ALA A 4 -2.00 12.31 13.25
N ASP A 5 -2.01 11.64 14.40
CA ASP A 5 -0.80 11.23 15.15
C ASP A 5 -0.33 9.81 14.78
N ALA A 6 -1.04 9.12 13.88
CA ALA A 6 -0.66 7.77 13.48
C ALA A 6 0.60 7.79 12.59
N PRO A 7 1.39 6.70 12.56
CA PRO A 7 2.46 6.54 11.59
C PRO A 7 1.97 6.73 10.15
N ALA A 8 2.82 7.28 9.27
CA ALA A 8 2.44 7.59 7.88
C ALA A 8 1.93 6.34 7.11
N GLU A 9 2.51 5.16 7.39
CA GLU A 9 2.05 3.88 6.84
C GLU A 9 0.62 3.52 7.27
N VAL A 10 0.23 3.85 8.50
CA VAL A 10 -1.12 3.59 9.03
C VAL A 10 -2.13 4.56 8.41
N GLN A 11 -1.77 5.84 8.28
CA GLN A 11 -2.62 6.83 7.61
C GLN A 11 -2.87 6.44 6.15
N LEU A 12 -1.80 6.09 5.42
CA LEU A 12 -1.88 5.65 4.03
C LEU A 12 -2.72 4.38 3.88
N ALA A 13 -2.60 3.42 4.80
CA ALA A 13 -3.42 2.22 4.77
C ALA A 13 -4.91 2.54 4.93
N VAL A 14 -5.26 3.48 5.81
CA VAL A 14 -6.65 3.93 5.99
C VAL A 14 -7.19 4.61 4.73
N ASP A 15 -6.43 5.51 4.12
CA ASP A 15 -6.82 6.17 2.87
C ASP A 15 -7.04 5.17 1.73
N LEU A 16 -6.17 4.15 1.63
CA LEU A 16 -6.29 3.10 0.63
C LEU A 16 -7.53 2.22 0.85
N ILE A 17 -7.84 1.89 2.11
CA ILE A 17 -9.05 1.12 2.45
C ILE A 17 -10.30 1.93 2.09
N GLU A 18 -10.36 3.21 2.48
CA GLU A 18 -11.48 4.09 2.12
C GLU A 18 -11.69 4.15 0.61
N LEU A 19 -10.60 4.32 -0.16
CA LEU A 19 -10.67 4.36 -1.62
C LEU A 19 -11.24 3.06 -2.20
N LEU A 20 -10.81 1.90 -1.69
CA LEU A 20 -11.29 0.59 -2.15
C LEU A 20 -12.78 0.39 -1.81
N GLU A 21 -13.21 0.82 -0.62
CA GLU A 21 -14.61 0.76 -0.20
C GLU A 21 -15.51 1.68 -1.03
N VAL A 22 -15.08 2.91 -1.30
CA VAL A 22 -15.81 3.86 -2.16
C VAL A 22 -15.98 3.32 -3.58
N ASN A 23 -15.00 2.58 -4.08
CA ASN A 23 -15.06 1.93 -5.38
C ASN A 23 -15.78 0.56 -5.34
N GLN A 24 -16.32 0.14 -4.19
CA GLN A 24 -17.00 -1.14 -3.99
C GLN A 24 -16.17 -2.34 -4.45
N VAL A 25 -14.86 -2.30 -4.21
CA VAL A 25 -13.94 -3.37 -4.58
C VAL A 25 -14.10 -4.53 -3.61
N ASP A 26 -14.33 -5.74 -4.12
CA ASP A 26 -14.37 -6.94 -3.31
C ASP A 26 -13.08 -7.11 -2.48
N PRO A 27 -13.17 -7.44 -1.18
CA PRO A 27 -11.99 -7.59 -0.32
C PRO A 27 -10.97 -8.59 -0.87
N GLU A 28 -11.43 -9.68 -1.49
CA GLU A 28 -10.55 -10.68 -2.11
C GLU A 28 -9.77 -10.10 -3.29
N LEU A 29 -10.43 -9.29 -4.12
CA LEU A 29 -9.81 -8.61 -5.24
C LEU A 29 -8.84 -7.51 -4.77
N ALA A 30 -9.24 -6.76 -3.73
CA ALA A 30 -8.39 -5.75 -3.10
C ALA A 30 -7.10 -6.37 -2.55
N LEU A 31 -7.19 -7.49 -1.83
CA LEU A 31 -6.01 -8.21 -1.33
C LEU A 31 -5.09 -8.69 -2.47
N ALA A 32 -5.67 -9.23 -3.54
CA ALA A 32 -4.90 -9.65 -4.71
C ALA A 32 -4.18 -8.46 -5.38
N ALA A 33 -4.85 -7.31 -5.51
CA ALA A 33 -4.26 -6.10 -6.06
C ALA A 33 -3.15 -5.54 -5.16
N LEU A 34 -3.38 -5.48 -3.85
CA LEU A 34 -2.38 -5.04 -2.87
C LEU A 34 -1.14 -5.93 -2.90
N ALA A 35 -1.29 -7.26 -3.05
CA ALA A 35 -0.15 -8.17 -3.19
C ALA A 35 0.71 -7.88 -4.44
N ILE A 36 0.09 -7.45 -5.55
CA ILE A 36 0.82 -7.02 -6.76
C ILE A 36 1.57 -5.72 -6.47
N VAL A 37 0.92 -4.74 -5.84
CA VAL A 37 1.51 -3.46 -5.47
C VAL A 37 2.70 -3.66 -4.52
N THR A 38 2.56 -4.48 -3.48
CA THR A 38 3.64 -4.84 -2.56
C THR A 38 4.85 -5.38 -3.32
N ARG A 39 4.64 -6.37 -4.21
CA ARG A 39 5.73 -6.95 -5.02
C ARG A 39 6.41 -5.94 -5.94
N ASP A 40 5.66 -4.98 -6.49
CA ASP A 40 6.24 -3.92 -7.33
C ASP A 40 7.14 -2.98 -6.52
N PHE A 41 6.72 -2.59 -5.32
CA PHE A 41 7.53 -1.78 -4.42
C PHE A 41 8.75 -2.55 -3.88
N GLU A 42 8.60 -3.83 -3.53
CA GLU A 42 9.72 -4.70 -3.16
C GLU A 42 10.77 -4.77 -4.28
N ARG A 43 10.33 -4.93 -5.54
CA ARG A 43 11.24 -4.90 -6.70
C ARG A 43 11.90 -3.56 -6.89
N LYS A 44 11.17 -2.45 -6.72
CA LYS A 44 11.74 -1.10 -6.80
C LYS A 44 12.80 -0.91 -5.72
N LEU A 45 12.52 -1.28 -4.47
CA LEU A 45 13.49 -1.23 -3.37
C LEU A 45 14.74 -2.06 -3.69
N ALA A 46 14.56 -3.27 -4.22
CA ALA A 46 15.66 -4.11 -4.66
C ALA A 46 16.48 -3.49 -5.80
N GLN A 47 15.83 -2.84 -6.77
CA GLN A 47 16.49 -2.12 -7.87
C GLN A 47 17.22 -0.87 -7.37
N PHE A 48 16.69 -0.16 -6.36
CA PHE A 48 17.39 0.96 -5.74
C PHE A 48 18.64 0.51 -4.98
N SER A 49 18.64 -0.69 -4.38
CA SER A 49 19.84 -1.26 -3.75
C SER A 49 20.85 -1.86 -4.73
N ASP A 50 20.43 -2.19 -5.97
CA ASP A 50 21.28 -2.78 -7.02
C ASP A 50 21.85 -1.72 -7.98
N GLY A 51 21.32 -0.50 -7.94
CA GLY A 51 21.72 0.63 -8.80
C GLY A 51 22.85 1.51 -8.26
N GLU A 52 23.51 1.12 -7.17
CA GLU A 52 24.65 1.83 -6.58
C GLU A 52 26.03 1.20 -6.91
N GLU A 53 26.10 0.23 -7.85
CA GLU A 53 27.37 -0.31 -8.38
C GLU A 53 27.84 0.34 -9.69
#